data_AF-E0VNV6-F1
#
_entry.id   AF-E0VNV6-F1
#
_cell.length_a   1.000
_cell.length_b   1.000
_cell.length_c   1.000
_cell.angle_alpha   90.00
_cell.angle_beta   90.00
_cell.angle_gamma   90.00
#
_symmetry.space_group_name_H-M   'P 1'
#
loop_
_entity.id
_entity.type
_entity.pdbx_description
1 polymer ?
#
loop_
_entity_poly.entity_id
_entity_poly.type
_entity_poly.pdbx_seq_one_letter_code
_entity_poly.pdbx_strand_id
1 'polypeptide(L)'
;KENAALCDQVFRLQEKIIGLKEERIFLLKKAYQLESSAKHSTEFTEQNFHKNLTSQNIQKSAAVKKKNDYINESIKAKTKKNVNPTVKRKTLVPVPVDSSGLPVFPVNLGSLSVHSLGEIITDRLTFHDEDLIYPVGFCSTRVYGGLSDPTSPCIYTCMILDGGNMPIFEIASDTDLETSISGDDINIVHSELLKKINQVVGVEVVNTRGRGADFFGISHPTVMNLLQSSPGIKKCIKYKMTKFEINRSGEPYIEENDASLRFESLQRSIAFTRSHLEDMDQQETLDSTTTLRDLLGST
;
A
#
# COMPACT_ATOMS: atom_id res chain seq x y z
N LYS A 1 5.94 45.70 -23.94
CA LYS A 1 4.82 46.00 -23.02
C LYS A 1 4.07 44.72 -22.64
N GLU A 2 3.83 43.82 -23.58
CA GLU A 2 3.18 42.52 -23.35
C GLU A 2 3.96 41.58 -22.42
N ASN A 3 5.28 41.47 -22.58
CA ASN A 3 6.12 40.63 -21.70
C ASN A 3 6.08 41.07 -20.22
N ALA A 4 5.96 42.37 -19.94
CA ALA A 4 5.88 42.87 -18.57
C ALA A 4 4.55 42.48 -17.91
N ALA A 5 3.44 42.58 -18.64
CA ALA A 5 2.13 42.16 -18.15
C ALA A 5 2.04 40.65 -17.90
N LEU A 6 2.71 39.84 -18.73
CA LEU A 6 2.83 38.40 -18.53
C LEU A 6 3.66 38.06 -17.28
N CYS A 7 4.78 38.75 -17.05
CA CYS A 7 5.56 38.58 -15.82
C CYS A 7 4.74 38.93 -14.57
N ASP A 8 3.99 40.02 -14.58
CA ASP A 8 3.11 40.40 -13.46
C ASP A 8 1.97 39.40 -13.24
N GLN A 9 1.48 38.76 -14.32
CA GLN A 9 0.45 37.72 -14.22
C GLN A 9 1.03 36.41 -13.66
N VAL A 10 2.21 36.00 -14.10
CA VAL A 10 2.92 34.83 -13.56
C VAL A 10 3.21 35.03 -12.08
N PHE A 11 3.69 36.20 -11.69
CA PHE A 11 3.97 36.54 -10.30
C PHE A 11 2.72 36.43 -9.41
N ARG A 12 1.58 37.00 -9.86
CA ARG A 12 0.30 36.89 -9.14
C ARG A 12 -0.22 35.46 -9.03
N LEU A 13 -0.01 34.65 -10.07
CA LEU A 13 -0.38 33.23 -10.04
C LEU A 13 0.50 32.45 -9.07
N GLN A 14 1.80 32.75 -9.02
CA GLN A 14 2.73 32.15 -8.07
C GLN A 14 2.36 32.50 -6.62
N GLU A 15 2.07 33.77 -6.31
CA GLU A 15 1.58 34.17 -4.98
C GLU A 15 0.29 33.43 -4.60
N LYS A 16 -0.64 33.29 -5.56
CA LYS A 16 -1.89 32.55 -5.32
C LYS A 16 -1.65 31.06 -5.07
N ILE A 17 -0.73 30.43 -5.80
CA ILE A 17 -0.34 29.03 -5.59
C ILE A 17 0.29 28.86 -4.20
N ILE A 18 1.16 29.78 -3.79
CA ILE A 18 1.78 29.77 -2.46
C ILE A 18 0.70 29.88 -1.38
N GLY A 19 -0.24 30.83 -1.50
CA GLY A 19 -1.34 30.98 -0.56
C GLY A 19 -2.24 29.73 -0.47
N LEU A 20 -2.55 29.11 -1.61
CA LEU A 20 -3.31 27.85 -1.63
C LEU A 20 -2.54 26.68 -1.03
N LYS A 21 -1.21 26.61 -1.21
CA LYS A 21 -0.35 25.60 -0.57
C LYS A 21 -0.35 25.78 0.95
N GLU A 22 -0.23 27.00 1.47
CA GLU A 22 -0.28 27.30 2.90
C GLU A 22 -1.66 26.99 3.50
N GLU A 23 -2.73 27.37 2.80
CA GLU A 23 -4.11 27.06 3.21
C GLU A 23 -4.34 25.54 3.26
N ARG A 24 -3.87 24.78 2.26
CA ARG A 24 -3.94 23.32 2.25
C ARG A 24 -3.21 22.71 3.45
N ILE A 25 -1.99 23.17 3.75
CA ILE A 25 -1.21 22.68 4.91
C ILE A 25 -1.95 23.00 6.21
N PHE A 26 -2.48 24.21 6.34
CA PHE A 26 -3.25 24.63 7.51
C PHE A 26 -4.49 23.77 7.73
N LEU A 27 -5.29 23.55 6.67
CA LEU A 27 -6.51 22.74 6.74
C LEU A 27 -6.20 21.28 7.06
N LEU A 28 -5.12 20.72 6.50
CA LEU A 28 -4.69 19.35 6.78
C LEU A 28 -4.29 19.19 8.25
N LYS A 29 -3.50 20.13 8.78
CA LYS A 29 -3.11 20.15 10.20
C LYS A 29 -4.33 20.29 11.12
N LYS A 30 -5.30 21.13 10.74
CA LYS A 30 -6.54 21.32 11.48
C LYS A 30 -7.42 20.07 11.46
N ALA A 31 -7.53 19.39 10.32
CA ALA A 31 -8.27 18.13 10.20
C ALA A 31 -7.66 17.05 11.11
N TYR A 32 -6.34 16.89 11.11
CA TYR A 32 -5.65 15.96 11.98
C TYR A 32 -5.85 16.24 13.47
N GLN A 33 -5.88 17.53 13.85
CA GLN A 33 -6.14 17.95 15.22
C GLN A 33 -7.59 17.66 15.65
N LEU A 34 -8.57 17.88 14.77
CA LEU A 34 -9.97 17.55 15.01
C LEU A 34 -10.18 16.04 15.14
N GLU A 35 -9.53 15.23 14.30
CA GLU A 35 -9.56 13.77 14.43
C GLU A 35 -8.96 13.30 15.76
N SER A 36 -7.89 13.96 16.22
CA SER A 36 -7.27 13.66 17.51
C SER A 36 -8.16 14.05 18.69
N SER A 37 -8.89 15.17 18.59
CA SER A 37 -9.86 15.59 19.61
C SER A 37 -11.14 14.73 19.61
N ALA A 38 -11.59 14.26 18.45
CA ALA A 38 -12.78 13.40 18.32
C ALA A 38 -12.57 12.01 18.95
N LYS A 39 -11.36 11.45 18.84
CA LYS A 39 -10.99 10.15 19.43
C LYS A 39 -11.01 10.17 20.97
N HIS A 40 -10.65 11.30 21.60
CA HIS A 40 -10.71 11.44 23.05
C HIS A 40 -12.12 11.60 23.63
N SER A 41 -13.09 12.07 22.82
CA SER A 41 -14.50 12.15 23.25
C SER A 41 -15.26 10.82 23.18
N THR A 42 -14.83 9.86 22.36
CA THR A 42 -15.53 8.58 22.18
C THR A 42 -15.15 7.49 23.19
N GLU A 43 -13.99 7.60 23.86
CA GLU A 43 -13.56 6.60 24.85
C GLU A 43 -14.35 6.64 26.18
N PHE A 44 -15.14 7.69 26.45
CA PHE A 44 -15.92 7.81 27.69
C PHE A 44 -17.34 7.21 27.63
N THR A 45 -17.84 6.74 26.49
CA THR A 45 -19.26 6.33 26.34
C THR A 45 -19.51 4.82 26.20
N GLU A 46 -18.49 4.00 25.96
CA GLU A 46 -18.68 2.57 25.63
C GLU A 46 -18.77 1.60 26.82
N GLN A 47 -18.66 2.05 28.08
CA GLN A 47 -18.69 1.15 29.24
C GLN A 47 -20.08 0.80 29.82
N ASN A 48 -21.21 1.25 29.24
CA ASN A 48 -22.51 1.16 29.95
C ASN A 48 -23.72 0.60 29.18
N PHE A 49 -23.57 -0.28 28.19
CA PHE A 49 -24.72 -0.97 27.59
C PHE A 49 -24.49 -2.47 27.35
N HIS A 50 -24.30 -3.23 28.43
CA HIS A 50 -24.55 -4.67 28.40
C HIS A 50 -25.33 -5.09 29.65
N LYS A 51 -26.67 -5.14 29.55
CA LYS A 51 -27.57 -6.13 30.20
C LYS A 51 -29.06 -5.82 29.94
N ASN A 52 -29.80 -6.91 29.71
CA ASN A 52 -31.28 -7.07 29.65
C ASN A 52 -31.93 -6.56 28.35
N LEU A 53 -32.91 -7.21 27.70
CA LEU A 53 -34.02 -8.08 28.14
C LEU A 53 -34.29 -9.16 27.07
N THR A 54 -34.27 -10.46 27.39
CA THR A 54 -35.44 -11.35 27.67
C THR A 54 -36.60 -11.36 26.66
N SER A 55 -36.73 -12.52 26.00
CA SER A 55 -37.95 -13.33 25.82
C SER A 55 -39.21 -12.69 25.24
N GLN A 56 -39.62 -13.16 24.06
CA GLN A 56 -40.99 -13.64 23.85
C GLN A 56 -41.06 -14.71 22.75
N ASN A 57 -41.95 -15.66 23.01
CA ASN A 57 -42.10 -17.00 22.45
C ASN A 57 -43.44 -17.05 21.71
N ILE A 58 -43.55 -17.79 20.59
CA ILE A 58 -44.75 -18.46 20.01
C ILE A 58 -44.17 -19.29 18.82
N GLN A 59 -43.88 -20.59 18.95
CA GLN A 59 -44.77 -21.77 18.74
C GLN A 59 -45.51 -21.72 17.38
N LYS A 60 -45.58 -22.73 16.51
CA LYS A 60 -45.39 -24.20 16.46
C LYS A 60 -45.41 -24.53 14.94
N SER A 61 -44.99 -25.66 14.36
CA SER A 61 -45.14 -27.09 14.69
C SER A 61 -44.23 -27.89 13.73
N ALA A 62 -43.38 -28.80 14.24
CA ALA A 62 -43.55 -30.28 14.24
C ALA A 62 -43.54 -30.89 12.83
N ALA A 63 -42.76 -31.92 12.47
CA ALA A 63 -42.43 -33.20 13.12
C ALA A 63 -41.45 -33.93 12.15
N VAL A 64 -40.63 -34.96 12.42
CA VAL A 64 -40.28 -35.78 13.58
C VAL A 64 -39.12 -36.71 13.13
N LYS A 65 -38.12 -36.90 14.01
CA LYS A 65 -37.27 -38.09 14.35
C LYS A 65 -36.72 -38.99 13.23
N LYS A 66 -35.45 -39.43 13.24
CA LYS A 66 -34.80 -40.34 14.23
C LYS A 66 -33.30 -40.43 13.83
N LYS A 67 -32.31 -40.07 14.65
CA LYS A 67 -31.56 -40.87 15.66
C LYS A 67 -31.08 -42.25 15.18
N ASN A 68 -29.76 -42.47 15.01
CA ASN A 68 -28.80 -42.90 16.05
C ASN A 68 -27.40 -43.25 15.47
N ASP A 69 -26.38 -42.75 16.19
CA ASP A 69 -25.05 -43.28 16.54
C ASP A 69 -24.52 -44.57 15.89
N TYR A 70 -23.23 -44.59 15.53
CA TYR A 70 -22.19 -45.38 16.22
C TYR A 70 -20.78 -45.04 15.70
N ILE A 71 -19.84 -44.93 16.64
CA ILE A 71 -18.41 -44.69 16.50
C ILE A 71 -17.71 -45.94 15.93
N ASN A 72 -16.67 -45.76 15.10
CA ASN A 72 -15.50 -46.65 15.12
C ASN A 72 -14.26 -45.98 14.52
N GLU A 73 -13.24 -45.78 15.35
CA GLU A 73 -11.86 -45.53 14.97
C GLU A 73 -11.23 -46.78 14.36
N SER A 74 -10.41 -46.63 13.32
CA SER A 74 -9.12 -47.33 13.19
C SER A 74 -8.30 -46.87 11.98
N ILE A 75 -7.21 -46.21 12.33
CA ILE A 75 -5.91 -46.01 11.67
C ILE A 75 -5.61 -46.93 10.47
N LYS A 76 -5.23 -46.33 9.32
CA LYS A 76 -4.14 -46.84 8.45
C LYS A 76 -3.56 -45.74 7.55
N ALA A 77 -2.25 -45.82 7.40
CA ALA A 77 -1.33 -44.76 7.01
C ALA A 77 -1.14 -44.58 5.49
N LYS A 78 -0.80 -43.33 5.13
CA LYS A 78 0.05 -42.86 4.02
C LYS A 78 -0.32 -43.27 2.58
N THR A 79 -0.81 -42.29 1.82
CA THR A 79 -0.26 -42.00 0.47
C THR A 79 -0.12 -40.49 0.31
N LYS A 80 1.12 -40.04 0.09
CA LYS A 80 1.43 -38.66 -0.33
C LYS A 80 0.74 -38.43 -1.68
N LYS A 81 -0.27 -37.56 -1.73
CA LYS A 81 -0.79 -37.03 -2.99
C LYS A 81 -0.29 -35.60 -3.16
N ASN A 82 0.33 -35.39 -4.31
CA ASN A 82 0.84 -34.12 -4.82
C ASN A 82 -0.15 -32.98 -4.56
N VAL A 83 0.28 -32.00 -3.76
CA VAL A 83 -0.42 -30.73 -3.63
C VAL A 83 -0.04 -29.91 -4.86
N ASN A 84 -0.95 -29.84 -5.83
CA ASN A 84 -0.93 -28.78 -6.84
C ASN A 84 -0.83 -27.44 -6.11
N PRO A 85 -0.04 -26.46 -6.60
CA PRO A 85 0.09 -25.17 -5.93
C PRO A 85 -1.30 -24.55 -5.79
N THR A 86 -1.81 -24.51 -4.57
CA THR A 86 -3.09 -23.86 -4.25
C THR A 86 -2.92 -22.39 -4.58
N VAL A 87 -3.68 -21.93 -5.58
CA VAL A 87 -3.85 -20.50 -5.89
C VAL A 87 -4.07 -19.78 -4.56
N LYS A 88 -3.11 -18.96 -4.13
CA LYS A 88 -3.23 -18.16 -2.91
C LYS A 88 -4.48 -17.29 -3.09
N ARG A 89 -5.52 -17.55 -2.29
CA ARG A 89 -6.81 -16.87 -2.43
C ARG A 89 -6.67 -15.40 -1.99
N LYS A 90 -7.24 -14.47 -2.75
CA LYS A 90 -7.21 -13.03 -2.46
C LYS A 90 -8.25 -12.70 -1.38
N THR A 91 -7.78 -12.53 -0.15
CA THR A 91 -8.64 -12.33 1.01
C THR A 91 -8.91 -10.84 1.29
N LEU A 92 -10.14 -10.49 1.64
CA LEU A 92 -10.55 -9.11 1.93
C LEU A 92 -10.41 -8.73 3.41
N VAL A 93 -10.03 -7.47 3.64
CA VAL A 93 -10.14 -6.78 4.93
C VAL A 93 -11.48 -6.05 4.99
N PRO A 94 -12.26 -6.13 6.08
CA PRO A 94 -13.49 -5.37 6.24
C PRO A 94 -13.22 -3.85 6.16
N VAL A 95 -13.98 -3.16 5.31
CA VAL A 95 -13.90 -1.70 5.14
C VAL A 95 -15.11 -1.08 5.82
N PRO A 96 -14.93 -0.10 6.72
CA PRO A 96 -16.04 0.66 7.28
C PRO A 96 -16.85 1.32 6.17
N VAL A 97 -18.17 1.26 6.29
CA VAL A 97 -19.09 1.94 5.37
C VAL A 97 -19.92 2.97 6.13
N ASP A 98 -20.29 4.05 5.46
CA ASP A 98 -21.18 5.07 6.01
C ASP A 98 -22.65 4.61 5.97
N SER A 99 -23.56 5.50 6.38
CA SER A 99 -25.00 5.23 6.36
C SER A 99 -25.58 5.02 4.96
N SER A 100 -24.87 5.42 3.91
CA SER A 100 -25.24 5.21 2.50
C SER A 100 -24.67 3.91 1.93
N GLY A 101 -23.83 3.20 2.70
CA GLY A 101 -23.16 1.96 2.27
C GLY A 101 -21.89 2.21 1.45
N LEU A 102 -21.40 3.45 1.41
CA LEU A 102 -20.16 3.80 0.72
C LEU A 102 -18.95 3.64 1.67
N PRO A 103 -17.76 3.27 1.15
CA PRO A 103 -16.55 3.19 1.97
C PRO A 103 -16.22 4.51 2.65
N VAL A 104 -15.89 4.45 3.94
CA VAL A 104 -15.32 5.59 4.67
C VAL A 104 -13.82 5.63 4.42
N PHE A 105 -13.32 6.78 3.96
CA PHE A 105 -11.90 7.02 3.76
C PHE A 105 -11.28 7.76 4.97
N PRO A 106 -9.98 7.55 5.26
CA PRO A 106 -9.08 6.64 4.56
C PRO A 106 -9.32 5.16 4.88
N VAL A 107 -9.14 4.30 3.88
CA VAL A 107 -9.13 2.84 4.06
C VAL A 107 -7.71 2.40 4.40
N ASN A 108 -7.48 2.07 5.67
CA ASN A 108 -6.16 1.70 6.19
C ASN A 108 -5.89 0.20 6.00
N LEU A 109 -4.79 -0.12 5.33
CA LEU A 109 -4.38 -1.47 4.91
C LEU A 109 -2.93 -1.73 5.33
N GLY A 110 -2.61 -1.51 6.61
CA GLY A 110 -1.26 -1.64 7.15
C GLY A 110 -0.38 -0.44 6.81
N SER A 111 0.67 -0.64 6.02
CA SER A 111 1.57 0.44 5.58
C SER A 111 1.00 1.30 4.46
N LEU A 112 -0.11 0.86 3.86
CA LEU A 112 -0.88 1.53 2.83
C LEU A 112 -2.14 2.17 3.43
N SER A 113 -2.46 3.40 3.03
CA SER A 113 -3.76 4.03 3.29
C SER A 113 -4.33 4.59 1.99
N VAL A 114 -5.56 4.23 1.66
CA VAL A 114 -6.23 4.74 0.45
C VAL A 114 -7.13 5.90 0.86
N HIS A 115 -6.97 7.05 0.21
CA HIS A 115 -7.70 8.29 0.50
C HIS A 115 -8.84 8.54 -0.49
N SER A 116 -8.68 8.09 -1.72
CA SER A 116 -9.67 8.21 -2.79
C SER A 116 -9.51 7.07 -3.79
N LEU A 117 -10.62 6.49 -4.24
CA LEU A 117 -10.63 5.52 -5.34
C LEU A 117 -10.61 6.20 -6.72
N GLY A 118 -10.88 7.50 -6.80
CA GLY A 118 -11.00 8.21 -8.06
C GLY A 118 -12.24 7.84 -8.88
N GLU A 119 -12.23 8.23 -10.15
CA GLU A 119 -13.26 7.98 -11.15
C GLU A 119 -12.78 6.98 -12.20
N ILE A 120 -13.59 5.96 -12.47
CA ILE A 120 -13.33 5.01 -13.55
C ILE A 120 -13.60 5.68 -14.90
N ILE A 121 -12.53 5.84 -15.68
CA ILE A 121 -12.60 6.34 -17.04
C ILE A 121 -13.05 5.23 -17.98
N THR A 122 -14.13 5.47 -18.72
CA THR A 122 -14.79 4.42 -19.54
C THR A 122 -14.81 4.72 -21.03
N ASP A 123 -14.45 5.94 -21.43
CA ASP A 123 -14.37 6.39 -22.82
C ASP A 123 -12.99 6.09 -23.46
N ARG A 124 -11.97 5.77 -22.65
CA ARG A 124 -10.58 5.56 -23.07
C ARG A 124 -10.07 4.20 -22.60
N LEU A 125 -9.62 3.36 -23.55
CA LEU A 125 -9.23 1.95 -23.30
C LEU A 125 -7.85 1.76 -22.66
N THR A 126 -7.13 2.85 -22.40
CA THR A 126 -5.80 2.89 -21.77
C THR A 126 -5.88 2.98 -20.24
N PHE A 127 -7.06 3.26 -19.69
CA PHE A 127 -7.28 3.40 -18.24
C PHE A 127 -7.68 2.07 -17.57
N HIS A 128 -7.59 0.95 -18.28
CA HIS A 128 -7.71 -0.38 -17.71
C HIS A 128 -7.06 -1.43 -18.63
N ASP A 129 -6.60 -2.50 -18.02
CA ASP A 129 -6.15 -3.71 -18.70
C ASP A 129 -7.01 -4.92 -18.27
N GLU A 130 -6.50 -6.14 -18.42
CA GLU A 130 -7.24 -7.34 -18.04
C GLU A 130 -7.32 -7.53 -16.51
N ASP A 131 -6.35 -7.01 -15.76
CA ASP A 131 -6.13 -7.29 -14.35
C ASP A 131 -6.40 -6.07 -13.46
N LEU A 132 -6.22 -4.85 -13.99
CA LEU A 132 -6.25 -3.59 -13.24
C LEU A 132 -7.12 -2.52 -13.91
N ILE A 133 -7.67 -1.65 -13.07
CA ILE A 133 -8.33 -0.39 -13.44
C ILE A 133 -7.45 0.74 -12.92
N TYR A 134 -7.25 1.79 -13.71
CA TYR A 134 -6.47 2.98 -13.38
C TYR A 134 -7.40 4.20 -13.30
N PRO A 135 -8.14 4.39 -12.19
CA PRO A 135 -9.09 5.48 -12.06
C PRO A 135 -8.40 6.83 -11.85
N VAL A 136 -8.89 7.87 -12.50
CA VAL A 136 -8.37 9.24 -12.36
C VAL A 136 -8.76 9.80 -11.00
N GLY A 137 -7.82 10.42 -10.29
CA GLY A 137 -8.01 10.91 -8.92
C GLY A 137 -7.90 9.82 -7.85
N PHE A 138 -7.43 8.62 -8.21
CA PHE A 138 -6.96 7.66 -7.22
C PHE A 138 -5.86 8.29 -6.38
N CYS A 139 -5.96 8.15 -5.07
CA CYS A 139 -4.99 8.71 -4.13
C CYS A 139 -4.79 7.74 -2.97
N SER A 140 -3.54 7.35 -2.75
CA SER A 140 -3.12 6.56 -1.59
C SER A 140 -1.83 7.12 -1.00
N THR A 141 -1.51 6.71 0.22
CA THR A 141 -0.22 6.97 0.85
C THR A 141 0.40 5.66 1.31
N ARG A 142 1.73 5.55 1.16
CA ARG A 142 2.51 4.42 1.66
C ARG A 142 3.69 4.90 2.50
N VAL A 143 3.88 4.29 3.67
CA VAL A 143 5.08 4.50 4.49
C VAL A 143 6.23 3.69 3.90
N TYR A 144 7.35 4.35 3.59
CA TYR A 144 8.54 3.72 3.01
C TYR A 144 9.82 4.50 3.38
N GLY A 145 11.00 4.11 2.87
CA GLY A 145 12.27 4.79 3.18
C GLY A 145 12.37 6.17 2.52
N GLY A 146 12.88 7.17 3.24
CA GLY A 146 13.03 8.54 2.73
C GLY A 146 14.12 8.70 1.66
N LEU A 147 13.97 9.69 0.79
CA LEU A 147 14.96 10.01 -0.25
C LEU A 147 16.20 10.77 0.27
N SER A 148 16.14 11.37 1.47
CA SER A 148 17.31 11.97 2.11
C SER A 148 18.04 10.96 3.01
N ASP A 149 17.28 10.09 3.67
CA ASP A 149 17.79 9.01 4.51
C ASP A 149 16.85 7.79 4.38
N PRO A 150 17.25 6.75 3.62
CA PRO A 150 16.46 5.53 3.46
C PRO A 150 16.26 4.70 4.72
N THR A 151 16.99 5.00 5.81
CA THR A 151 16.80 4.37 7.12
C THR A 151 15.74 5.05 7.98
N SER A 152 15.27 6.23 7.56
CA SER A 152 14.18 6.98 8.18
C SER A 152 12.88 6.81 7.39
N PRO A 153 11.73 6.63 8.05
CA PRO A 153 10.45 6.48 7.37
C PRO A 153 9.97 7.82 6.80
N CYS A 154 9.28 7.74 5.67
CA CYS A 154 8.72 8.85 4.92
C CYS A 154 7.36 8.41 4.33
N ILE A 155 6.45 9.35 4.10
CA ILE A 155 5.16 9.07 3.49
C ILE A 155 5.21 9.45 2.01
N TYR A 156 4.94 8.47 1.16
CA TYR A 156 4.79 8.68 -0.27
C TYR A 156 3.32 8.74 -0.64
N THR A 157 2.87 9.87 -1.20
CA THR A 157 1.56 10.02 -1.82
C THR A 157 1.61 9.50 -3.25
N CYS A 158 0.77 8.52 -3.57
CA CYS A 158 0.66 7.92 -4.90
C CYS A 158 -0.64 8.39 -5.55
N MET A 159 -0.57 8.92 -6.77
CA MET A 159 -1.73 9.46 -7.48
C MET A 159 -1.81 8.95 -8.92
N ILE A 160 -3.03 8.73 -9.39
CA ILE A 160 -3.32 8.48 -10.81
C ILE A 160 -4.04 9.71 -11.35
N LEU A 161 -3.41 10.39 -12.31
CA LEU A 161 -3.86 11.64 -12.90
C LEU A 161 -4.37 11.40 -14.32
N ASP A 162 -5.19 12.32 -14.83
CA ASP A 162 -5.62 12.30 -16.22
C ASP A 162 -4.53 12.88 -17.13
N GLY A 163 -3.86 12.02 -17.90
CA GLY A 163 -2.89 12.40 -18.94
C GLY A 163 -3.49 12.65 -20.31
N GLY A 164 -4.81 12.78 -20.43
CA GLY A 164 -5.51 12.91 -21.70
C GLY A 164 -5.69 11.57 -22.41
N ASN A 165 -4.64 11.01 -23.00
CA ASN A 165 -4.76 9.74 -23.74
C ASN A 165 -4.53 8.50 -22.88
N MET A 166 -3.89 8.64 -21.72
CA MET A 166 -3.50 7.56 -20.83
C MET A 166 -3.35 8.07 -19.40
N PRO A 167 -3.38 7.21 -18.38
CA PRO A 167 -3.13 7.63 -17.00
C PRO A 167 -1.68 8.13 -16.82
N ILE A 168 -1.50 9.11 -15.95
CA ILE A 168 -0.17 9.50 -15.43
C ILE A 168 -0.10 9.07 -13.97
N PHE A 169 0.94 8.33 -13.64
CA PHE A 169 1.23 7.86 -12.30
C PHE A 169 2.23 8.81 -11.64
N GLU A 170 1.95 9.25 -10.43
CA GLU A 170 2.84 10.12 -9.67
C GLU A 170 3.10 9.55 -8.27
N ILE A 171 4.36 9.61 -7.84
CA ILE A 171 4.80 9.39 -6.46
C ILE A 171 5.44 10.68 -5.96
N ALA A 172 4.86 11.28 -4.91
CA ALA A 172 5.39 12.45 -4.23
C ALA A 172 5.72 12.14 -2.77
N SER A 173 6.89 12.56 -2.31
CA SER A 173 7.31 12.42 -0.90
C SER A 173 6.73 13.55 -0.05
N ASP A 174 6.39 13.28 1.21
CA ASP A 174 5.99 14.32 2.16
C ASP A 174 7.14 15.23 2.60
N THR A 175 8.40 14.83 2.37
CA THR A 175 9.58 15.63 2.71
C THR A 175 10.15 16.42 1.52
N ASP A 176 9.77 16.05 0.29
CA ASP A 176 10.16 16.76 -0.94
C ASP A 176 9.01 16.77 -1.95
N LEU A 177 8.25 17.88 -1.94
CA LEU A 177 7.06 18.08 -2.78
C LEU A 177 7.39 18.60 -4.18
N GLU A 178 8.62 19.03 -4.45
CA GLU A 178 9.00 19.63 -5.74
C GLU A 178 9.65 18.60 -6.68
N THR A 179 10.04 17.42 -6.18
CA THR A 179 10.69 16.35 -6.97
C THR A 179 9.85 15.08 -7.13
N SER A 180 8.55 15.24 -7.41
CA SER A 180 7.68 14.10 -7.69
C SER A 180 8.22 13.25 -8.85
N ILE A 181 8.04 11.94 -8.73
CA ILE A 181 8.39 10.96 -9.76
C ILE A 181 7.11 10.70 -10.53
N SER A 182 7.07 11.05 -11.81
CA SER A 182 5.87 10.89 -12.64
C SER A 182 6.18 10.25 -13.99
N GLY A 183 5.21 9.50 -14.50
CA GLY A 183 5.34 8.78 -15.76
C GLY A 183 4.05 8.09 -16.16
N ASP A 184 4.03 7.49 -17.34
CA ASP A 184 2.86 6.84 -17.94
C ASP A 184 2.83 5.31 -17.73
N ASP A 185 3.87 4.76 -17.09
CA ASP A 185 3.96 3.38 -16.63
C ASP A 185 4.21 3.32 -15.12
N ILE A 186 3.24 2.74 -14.41
CA ILE A 186 3.24 2.64 -12.94
C ILE A 186 4.46 1.88 -12.40
N ASN A 187 4.96 0.88 -13.13
CA ASN A 187 6.12 0.11 -12.73
C ASN A 187 7.41 0.90 -12.93
N ILE A 188 7.51 1.69 -14.00
CA ILE A 188 8.66 2.56 -14.23
C ILE A 188 8.77 3.62 -13.13
N VAL A 189 7.65 4.27 -12.78
CA VAL A 189 7.59 5.26 -11.70
C VAL A 189 8.06 4.66 -10.37
N HIS A 190 7.61 3.44 -10.04
CA HIS A 190 8.09 2.76 -8.83
C HIS A 190 9.57 2.33 -8.94
N SER A 191 10.01 1.82 -10.09
CA SER A 191 11.42 1.49 -10.34
C SER A 191 12.34 2.69 -10.13
N GLU A 192 11.93 3.89 -10.52
CA GLU A 192 12.71 5.12 -10.31
C GLU A 192 12.84 5.47 -8.83
N LEU A 193 11.78 5.32 -8.03
CA LEU A 193 11.85 5.46 -6.58
C LEU A 193 12.93 4.52 -5.99
N LEU A 194 12.89 3.24 -6.35
CA LEU A 194 13.83 2.23 -5.85
C LEU A 194 15.28 2.53 -6.28
N LYS A 195 15.48 3.03 -7.51
CA LYS A 195 16.79 3.48 -7.97
C LYS A 195 17.32 4.66 -7.15
N LYS A 196 16.49 5.67 -6.87
CA LYS A 196 16.87 6.80 -6.01
C LYS A 196 17.26 6.33 -4.60
N ILE A 197 16.53 5.36 -4.04
CA ILE A 197 16.89 4.76 -2.74
C ILE A 197 18.29 4.13 -2.79
N ASN A 198 18.56 3.24 -3.76
CA ASN A 198 19.89 2.64 -3.89
C ASN A 198 20.99 3.68 -4.12
N GLN A 199 20.72 4.74 -4.89
CA GLN A 199 21.67 5.85 -5.11
C GLN A 199 22.03 6.57 -3.80
N VAL A 200 21.05 6.83 -2.94
CA VAL A 200 21.27 7.51 -1.66
C VAL A 200 21.99 6.61 -0.67
N VAL A 201 21.72 5.30 -0.68
CA VAL A 201 22.47 4.34 0.15
C VAL A 201 23.91 4.14 -0.38
N GLY A 202 24.13 4.30 -1.69
CA GLY A 202 25.41 4.12 -2.36
C GLY A 202 25.72 2.67 -2.78
N VAL A 203 24.83 1.73 -2.44
CA VAL A 203 24.92 0.31 -2.81
C VAL A 203 23.52 -0.24 -3.09
N GLU A 204 23.45 -1.32 -3.86
CA GLU A 204 22.17 -1.98 -4.17
C GLU A 204 21.64 -2.75 -2.96
N VAL A 205 20.64 -2.17 -2.29
CA VAL A 205 19.96 -2.77 -1.12
C VAL A 205 18.55 -3.26 -1.45
N VAL A 206 18.00 -2.87 -2.59
CA VAL A 206 16.67 -3.29 -3.03
C VAL A 206 16.65 -3.54 -4.53
N ASN A 207 15.98 -4.61 -4.95
CA ASN A 207 15.75 -4.90 -6.37
C ASN A 207 14.90 -3.79 -6.99
N THR A 208 15.33 -3.25 -8.12
CA THR A 208 14.67 -2.12 -8.79
C THR A 208 13.56 -2.53 -9.77
N ARG A 209 13.17 -3.80 -9.83
CA ARG A 209 12.03 -4.28 -10.62
C ARG A 209 10.75 -3.65 -10.11
N GLY A 210 10.09 -2.88 -10.98
CA GLY A 210 8.88 -2.16 -10.65
C GLY A 210 7.75 -3.08 -10.21
N ARG A 211 7.21 -2.78 -9.03
CA ARG A 211 5.97 -3.33 -8.47
C ARG A 211 4.93 -2.22 -8.24
N GLY A 212 4.73 -1.38 -9.24
CA GLY A 212 4.00 -0.12 -9.09
C GLY A 212 2.56 -0.31 -8.62
N ALA A 213 1.86 -1.31 -9.16
CA ALA A 213 0.49 -1.60 -8.77
C ALA A 213 0.35 -1.97 -7.28
N ASP A 214 1.33 -2.70 -6.74
CA ASP A 214 1.38 -3.07 -5.32
C ASP A 214 1.76 -1.86 -4.45
N PHE A 215 2.74 -1.07 -4.89
CA PHE A 215 3.18 0.12 -4.18
C PHE A 215 2.07 1.17 -4.08
N PHE A 216 1.38 1.47 -5.18
CA PHE A 216 0.19 2.33 -5.20
C PHE A 216 -0.98 1.72 -4.42
N GLY A 217 -1.02 0.39 -4.31
CA GLY A 217 -2.10 -0.33 -3.64
C GLY A 217 -3.30 -0.63 -4.52
N ILE A 218 -3.26 -0.28 -5.82
CA ILE A 218 -4.37 -0.52 -6.76
C ILE A 218 -4.62 -2.01 -7.00
N SER A 219 -3.58 -2.85 -6.88
CA SER A 219 -3.67 -4.32 -6.94
C SER A 219 -4.12 -4.97 -5.62
N HIS A 220 -4.25 -4.20 -4.53
CA HIS A 220 -4.62 -4.76 -3.23
C HIS A 220 -6.04 -5.35 -3.29
N PRO A 221 -6.28 -6.59 -2.79
CA PRO A 221 -7.58 -7.27 -2.87
C PRO A 221 -8.78 -6.41 -2.46
N THR A 222 -8.67 -5.73 -1.32
CA THR A 222 -9.70 -4.80 -0.84
C THR A 222 -9.96 -3.66 -1.83
N VAL A 223 -8.90 -3.04 -2.37
CA VAL A 223 -9.03 -1.89 -3.29
C VAL A 223 -9.66 -2.32 -4.61
N MET A 224 -9.19 -3.43 -5.20
CA MET A 224 -9.81 -3.99 -6.40
C MET A 224 -11.29 -4.32 -6.19
N ASN A 225 -11.66 -4.88 -5.03
CA ASN A 225 -13.06 -5.16 -4.70
C ASN A 225 -13.91 -3.88 -4.61
N LEU A 226 -13.36 -2.80 -4.06
CA LEU A 226 -14.03 -1.50 -4.01
C LEU A 226 -14.19 -0.89 -5.41
N LEU A 227 -13.15 -0.97 -6.26
CA LEU A 227 -13.22 -0.54 -7.66
C LEU A 227 -14.24 -1.34 -8.46
N GLN A 228 -14.34 -2.65 -8.22
CA GLN A 228 -15.37 -3.50 -8.85
C GLN A 228 -16.79 -3.13 -8.44
N SER A 229 -16.95 -2.43 -7.32
CA SER A 229 -18.25 -1.92 -6.84
C SER A 229 -18.52 -0.50 -7.34
N SER A 230 -17.55 0.15 -8.01
CA SER A 230 -17.66 1.54 -8.43
C SER A 230 -18.44 1.71 -9.75
N PRO A 231 -19.11 2.86 -9.95
CA PRO A 231 -19.75 3.18 -11.21
C PRO A 231 -18.79 3.10 -12.40
N GLY A 232 -19.26 2.65 -13.56
CA GLY A 232 -18.46 2.58 -14.78
C GLY A 232 -17.71 1.26 -15.00
N ILE A 233 -17.50 0.43 -13.97
CA ILE A 233 -16.75 -0.85 -14.10
C ILE A 233 -17.27 -1.76 -15.23
N LYS A 234 -18.59 -1.82 -15.44
CA LYS A 234 -19.22 -2.67 -16.48
C LYS A 234 -18.85 -2.24 -17.91
N LYS A 235 -18.35 -1.01 -18.10
CA LYS A 235 -17.88 -0.49 -19.39
C LYS A 235 -16.39 -0.74 -19.63
N CYS A 236 -15.66 -1.23 -18.62
CA CYS A 236 -14.23 -1.57 -18.74
C CYS A 236 -14.08 -2.92 -19.46
N ILE A 237 -14.22 -2.93 -20.78
CA ILE A 237 -14.39 -4.15 -21.58
C ILE A 237 -13.22 -5.15 -21.54
N LYS A 238 -12.00 -4.71 -21.20
CA LYS A 238 -10.83 -5.60 -21.09
C LYS A 238 -10.75 -6.25 -19.72
N TYR A 239 -11.27 -5.58 -18.70
CA TYR A 239 -11.08 -5.93 -17.30
C TYR A 239 -11.82 -7.21 -16.93
N LYS A 240 -11.10 -8.14 -16.30
CA LYS A 240 -11.63 -9.42 -15.84
C LYS A 240 -11.99 -9.32 -14.36
N MET A 241 -13.29 -9.43 -14.09
CA MET A 241 -13.82 -9.44 -12.73
C MET A 241 -13.17 -10.56 -11.89
N THR A 242 -12.52 -10.16 -10.80
CA THR A 242 -11.94 -11.03 -9.80
C THR A 242 -12.97 -11.36 -8.71
N LYS A 243 -12.99 -12.61 -8.28
CA LYS A 243 -13.76 -13.05 -7.11
C LYS A 243 -12.88 -12.97 -5.86
N PHE A 244 -13.44 -12.42 -4.81
CA PHE A 244 -12.76 -12.24 -3.53
C PHE A 244 -13.44 -13.02 -2.43
N GLU A 245 -12.66 -13.51 -1.46
CA GLU A 245 -13.18 -14.20 -0.28
C GLU A 245 -12.95 -13.30 0.95
N ILE A 246 -13.96 -13.20 1.82
CA ILE A 246 -13.81 -12.44 3.08
C ILE A 246 -12.96 -13.26 4.04
N ASN A 247 -11.98 -12.62 4.70
CA ASN A 247 -11.21 -13.27 5.75
C ASN A 247 -12.12 -13.50 6.96
N ARG A 248 -12.69 -14.70 7.09
CA ARG A 248 -13.51 -15.07 8.27
C ARG A 248 -12.67 -15.64 9.40
N SER A 249 -11.43 -16.02 9.13
CA SER A 249 -10.51 -16.63 10.10
C SER A 249 -9.93 -15.64 11.10
N GLY A 250 -10.05 -14.33 10.86
CA GLY A 250 -9.41 -13.29 11.68
C GLY A 250 -7.88 -13.26 11.54
N GLU A 251 -7.30 -14.20 10.78
CA GLU A 251 -5.88 -14.23 10.45
C GLU A 251 -5.50 -12.96 9.67
N PRO A 252 -4.44 -12.25 10.08
CA PRO A 252 -4.00 -11.05 9.39
C PRO A 252 -3.73 -11.32 7.90
N TYR A 253 -4.07 -10.37 7.04
CA TYR A 253 -3.52 -10.37 5.69
C TYR A 253 -1.99 -10.17 5.81
N ILE A 254 -1.22 -11.21 5.46
CA ILE A 254 0.24 -11.13 5.45
C ILE A 254 0.65 -10.48 4.13
N GLU A 255 0.91 -9.17 4.16
CA GLU A 255 1.62 -8.49 3.08
C GLU A 255 2.96 -9.19 2.82
N GLU A 256 3.35 -9.33 1.56
CA GLU A 256 4.64 -9.92 1.21
C GLU A 256 5.79 -9.14 1.87
N ASN A 257 6.72 -9.87 2.48
CA ASN A 257 7.90 -9.31 3.15
C ASN A 257 8.97 -8.94 2.10
N ASP A 258 8.69 -7.93 1.30
CA ASP A 258 9.50 -7.48 0.18
C ASP A 258 10.12 -6.09 0.46
N ALA A 259 11.43 -5.99 0.31
CA ALA A 259 12.18 -4.74 0.54
C ALA A 259 11.72 -3.59 -0.35
N SER A 260 11.13 -3.87 -1.53
CA SER A 260 10.61 -2.85 -2.46
C SER A 260 9.27 -2.24 -2.04
N LEU A 261 8.55 -2.86 -1.09
CA LEU A 261 7.22 -2.43 -0.69
C LEU A 261 7.13 -2.07 0.80
N ARG A 262 8.02 -2.61 1.63
CA ARG A 262 7.98 -2.47 3.09
C ARG A 262 9.22 -1.80 3.64
N PHE A 263 8.99 -0.79 4.47
CA PHE A 263 10.06 -0.07 5.14
C PHE A 263 10.90 -0.98 6.04
N GLU A 264 10.29 -1.87 6.83
CA GLU A 264 11.05 -2.73 7.75
C GLU A 264 11.96 -3.71 6.98
N SER A 265 11.51 -4.17 5.82
CA SER A 265 12.26 -5.08 4.95
C SER A 265 13.42 -4.34 4.27
N LEU A 266 13.20 -3.10 3.82
CA LEU A 266 14.25 -2.23 3.31
C LEU A 266 15.31 -1.95 4.39
N GLN A 267 14.90 -1.56 5.61
CA GLN A 267 15.83 -1.30 6.71
C GLN A 267 16.70 -2.51 7.04
N ARG A 268 16.12 -3.71 7.09
CA ARG A 268 16.89 -4.95 7.29
C ARG A 268 17.88 -5.19 6.16
N SER A 269 17.47 -4.93 4.91
CA SER A 269 18.35 -5.09 3.74
C SER A 269 19.53 -4.12 3.78
N ILE A 270 19.29 -2.86 4.17
CA ILE A 270 20.35 -1.86 4.38
C ILE A 270 21.30 -2.31 5.48
N ALA A 271 20.77 -2.73 6.63
CA ALA A 271 21.59 -3.17 7.76
C ALA A 271 22.47 -4.37 7.39
N PHE A 272 21.89 -5.37 6.73
CA PHE A 272 22.60 -6.57 6.27
C PHE A 272 23.70 -6.23 5.26
N THR A 273 23.42 -5.36 4.29
CA THR A 273 24.39 -4.97 3.27
C THR A 273 25.56 -4.20 3.88
N ARG A 274 25.29 -3.30 4.82
CA ARG A 274 26.34 -2.55 5.53
C ARG A 274 27.25 -3.46 6.36
N SER A 275 26.68 -4.38 7.14
CA SER A 275 27.50 -5.32 7.93
C SER A 275 28.36 -6.21 7.05
N HIS A 276 27.84 -6.65 5.89
CA HIS A 276 28.60 -7.48 4.97
C HIS A 276 29.79 -6.75 4.35
N LEU A 277 29.64 -5.47 4.04
CA LEU A 277 30.74 -4.64 3.53
C LEU A 277 31.81 -4.41 4.60
N GLU A 278 31.41 -4.17 5.85
CA GLU A 278 32.34 -4.03 6.98
C GLU A 278 33.15 -5.31 7.23
N ASP A 279 32.54 -6.49 7.11
CA ASP A 279 33.21 -7.78 7.22
C ASP A 279 34.23 -8.01 6.08
N MET A 280 33.90 -7.59 4.86
CA MET A 280 34.80 -7.69 3.70
C MET A 280 36.03 -6.79 3.85
N ASP A 281 35.85 -5.54 4.28
CA ASP A 281 36.96 -4.61 4.54
C ASP A 281 37.89 -5.14 5.65
N GLN A 282 37.31 -5.75 6.70
CA GLN A 282 38.10 -6.39 7.76
C GLN A 282 38.88 -7.61 7.25
N GLN A 283 38.30 -8.40 6.35
CA GLN A 283 38.99 -9.55 5.76
C GLN A 283 40.14 -9.11 4.84
N GLU A 284 39.93 -8.10 4.01
CA GLU A 284 40.94 -7.58 3.08
C GLU A 284 42.12 -6.91 3.81
N THR A 285 41.84 -6.19 4.90
CA THR A 285 42.90 -5.62 5.76
C THR A 285 43.69 -6.69 6.51
N LEU A 286 43.06 -7.79 6.93
CA LEU A 286 43.74 -8.91 7.58
C LEU A 286 44.65 -9.67 6.60
N ASP A 287 44.18 -9.90 5.38
CA ASP A 287 44.96 -10.59 4.34
C ASP A 287 46.15 -9.73 3.87
N SER A 288 45.96 -8.41 3.76
CA SER A 288 47.02 -7.44 3.41
C SER A 288 48.10 -7.32 4.50
N THR A 289 47.72 -7.40 5.77
CA THR A 289 48.67 -7.35 6.89
C THR A 289 49.42 -8.67 7.08
N THR A 290 48.78 -9.80 6.76
CA THR A 290 49.42 -11.13 6.79
C THR A 290 50.48 -11.25 5.69
N THR A 291 50.14 -10.85 4.46
CA THR A 291 51.09 -10.86 3.33
C THR A 291 52.30 -9.94 3.56
N LEU A 292 52.12 -8.77 4.16
CA LEU A 292 53.25 -7.89 4.53
C LEU A 292 54.16 -8.48 5.62
N ARG A 293 53.59 -9.17 6.61
CA ARG A 293 54.38 -9.85 7.66
C ARG A 293 55.19 -11.01 7.08
N ASP A 294 54.61 -11.81 6.19
CA ASP A 294 55.31 -12.92 5.54
C ASP A 294 56.48 -12.44 4.67
N LEU A 295 56.36 -11.25 4.06
CA LEU A 295 57.43 -10.63 3.27
C LEU A 295 58.58 -10.06 4.12
N LEU A 296 58.32 -9.69 5.38
CA LEU A 296 59.31 -9.10 6.29
C LEU A 296 59.93 -10.11 7.26
N GLY A 297 59.32 -11.29 7.45
CA GLY A 297 59.79 -12.34 8.36
C GLY A 297 60.78 -13.33 7.74
N SER A 298 61.21 -13.13 6.49
CA SER A 298 62.04 -14.06 5.71
C SER A 298 63.52 -13.62 5.56
N THR A 299 64.05 -12.81 6.49
CA THR A 299 65.48 -12.44 6.58
C THR A 299 66.16 -12.97 7.82
#